data_AF-A0ABD5TES0-F1
#
_entry.id   AF-A0ABD5TES0-F1
#
_cell.length_a   1.000
_cell.length_b   1.000
_cell.length_c   1.000
_cell.angle_alpha   90.00
_cell.angle_beta   90.00
_cell.angle_gamma   90.00
#
_symmetry.space_group_name_H-M   'P 1'
#
loop_
_entity.id
_entity.type
_entity.pdbx_description
1 polymer ?
#
loop_
_entity_poly.entity_id
_entity_poly.type
_entity_poly.pdbx_seq_one_letter_code
_entity_poly.pdbx_strand_id
1 'polypeptide(L)' 'MHISGMTCGGCEANVVEALEDVDGVDEATADHEANEAVVEGDADPLDLIAAVPEAYDVDSAS' A
#
# COMPACT_ATOMS: atom_id res chain seq x y z
N MET A 1 -1.40 -5.98 -3.92
CA MET A 1 -2.08 -5.91 -2.60
C MET A 1 -3.36 -5.12 -2.76
N HIS A 2 -4.51 -5.63 -2.34
CA HIS A 2 -5.77 -4.89 -2.50
C HIS A 2 -5.98 -3.95 -1.31
N ILE A 3 -6.21 -2.67 -1.57
CA ILE A 3 -6.37 -1.62 -0.56
C ILE A 3 -7.63 -0.84 -0.85
N SER A 4 -8.64 -1.02 -0.02
CA SER A 4 -9.91 -0.29 -0.11
C SER A 4 -9.86 1.01 0.70
N GLY A 5 -10.52 2.04 0.17
CA GLY A 5 -10.64 3.36 0.81
C GLY A 5 -9.76 4.45 0.20
N MET A 6 -8.93 4.12 -0.79
CA MET A 6 -8.26 5.12 -1.62
C MET A 6 -9.28 5.77 -2.56
N THR A 7 -9.92 6.86 -2.14
CA THR A 7 -10.99 7.51 -2.94
C THR A 7 -10.52 8.70 -3.77
N CYS A 8 -9.24 9.08 -3.67
CA CYS A 8 -8.67 10.18 -4.42
C CYS A 8 -7.16 10.01 -4.61
N GLY A 9 -6.57 10.78 -5.53
CA GLY A 9 -5.12 10.76 -5.76
C GLY A 9 -4.26 11.28 -4.59
N GLY A 10 -4.87 11.88 -3.56
CA GLY A 10 -4.17 12.13 -2.30
C GLY A 10 -4.07 10.87 -1.42
N CYS A 11 -5.08 9.99 -1.49
CA CYS A 11 -5.08 8.73 -0.76
C CYS A 11 -4.08 7.74 -1.33
N GLU A 12 -3.95 7.65 -2.66
CA GLU A 12 -2.90 6.81 -3.28
C GLU A 12 -1.51 7.27 -2.84
N ALA A 13 -1.23 8.58 -2.86
CA ALA A 13 0.08 9.11 -2.50
C ALA A 13 0.42 8.83 -1.03
N ASN A 14 -0.57 8.92 -0.13
CA ASN A 14 -0.38 8.57 1.27
C ASN A 14 -0.04 7.08 1.43
N VAL A 15 -0.69 6.20 0.68
CA VAL A 15 -0.43 4.76 0.74
C VAL A 15 0.95 4.44 0.19
N VAL A 16 1.34 5.05 -0.93
CA VAL A 16 2.70 4.91 -1.51
C VAL A 16 3.75 5.34 -0.49
N GLU A 17 3.63 6.56 0.07
CA GLU A 17 4.61 7.09 1.03
C GLU A 17 4.74 6.21 2.28
N ALA A 18 3.63 5.62 2.75
CA ALA A 18 3.65 4.69 3.88
C ALA A 18 4.33 3.36 3.56
N LEU A 19 4.14 2.84 2.33
CA LEU A 19 4.78 1.60 1.88
C LEU A 19 6.28 1.80 1.59
N GLU A 20 6.68 2.94 1.01
CA GLU A 20 8.08 3.27 0.74
C GLU A 20 8.92 3.47 2.02
N ASP A 21 8.29 3.77 3.16
CA ASP A 21 8.98 3.88 4.46
C ASP A 21 9.31 2.50 5.07
N VAL A 22 8.77 1.41 4.51
CA VAL A 22 9.01 0.04 5.00
C VAL A 22 10.38 -0.46 4.56
N ASP A 23 11.15 -0.97 5.51
CA ASP A 23 12.46 -1.58 5.26
C ASP A 23 12.33 -2.75 4.26
N GLY A 24 13.17 -2.71 3.21
CA GLY A 24 13.15 -3.69 2.13
C GLY A 24 12.24 -3.34 0.95
N VAL A 25 11.57 -2.18 0.96
CA VAL A 25 10.88 -1.64 -0.22
C VAL A 25 11.86 -0.85 -1.07
N ASP A 26 11.94 -1.19 -2.36
CA ASP A 26 12.70 -0.44 -3.36
C ASP A 26 11.81 0.55 -4.11
N GLU A 27 10.57 0.16 -4.43
CA GLU A 27 9.56 1.01 -5.08
C GLU A 27 8.15 0.59 -4.64
N ALA A 28 7.26 1.57 -4.43
CA ALA A 28 5.85 1.30 -4.22
C ALA A 28 4.98 2.17 -5.14
N THR A 29 3.90 1.59 -5.64
CA THR A 29 2.88 2.29 -6.43
C THR A 29 1.49 1.90 -5.94
N ALA A 30 0.54 2.82 -6.01
CA ALA A 30 -0.85 2.57 -5.65
C ALA A 30 -1.78 3.19 -6.70
N ASP A 31 -2.89 2.52 -6.93
CA ASP A 31 -3.92 2.91 -7.89
C ASP A 31 -5.27 2.94 -7.16
N HIS A 32 -5.80 4.16 -7.00
CA HIS A 32 -7.07 4.39 -6.32
C HIS A 32 -8.29 3.98 -7.17
N GLU A 33 -8.14 3.91 -8.50
CA GLU A 33 -9.20 3.44 -9.40
C GLU A 33 -9.30 1.91 -9.34
N ALA A 34 -8.15 1.22 -9.30
CA ALA A 34 -8.07 -0.24 -9.17
C ALA A 34 -8.17 -0.75 -7.72
N ASN A 35 -8.02 0.13 -6.71
CA ASN A 35 -7.89 -0.23 -5.29
C ASN A 35 -6.75 -1.24 -5.08
N GLU A 36 -5.62 -1.02 -5.76
CA GLU A 36 -4.48 -1.93 -5.73
C GLU A 36 -3.19 -1.17 -5.46
N ALA A 37 -2.30 -1.78 -4.69
CA ALA A 37 -0.93 -1.33 -4.49
C ALA A 37 0.04 -2.43 -4.87
N VAL A 38 1.11 -2.04 -5.55
CA VAL A 38 2.21 -2.90 -5.96
C VAL A 38 3.46 -2.41 -5.26
N VAL A 39 4.19 -3.35 -4.67
CA VAL A 39 5.43 -3.07 -3.97
C VAL A 39 6.49 -3.97 -4.60
N GLU A 40 7.62 -3.37 -4.95
CA GLU A 40 8.81 -4.05 -5.42
C GLU A 40 9.89 -3.99 -4.33
N GLY A 41 10.51 -5.14 -4.05
CA GLY A 41 11.55 -5.27 -3.03
C GLY A 41 11.49 -6.62 -2.30
N ASP A 42 12.22 -6.69 -1.20
CA ASP A 42 12.32 -7.85 -0.30
C ASP A 42 11.56 -7.62 1.03
N ALA A 43 10.74 -6.56 1.11
CA ALA A 43 9.93 -6.25 2.29
C ALA A 43 9.01 -7.40 2.68
N ASP A 44 8.88 -7.62 3.99
CA ASP A 44 7.98 -8.63 4.52
C ASP A 44 6.52 -8.20 4.32
N PRO A 45 5.64 -9.06 3.77
CA PRO A 45 4.26 -8.68 3.48
C PRO A 45 3.46 -8.29 4.75
N LEU A 46 3.86 -8.78 5.92
CA LEU A 46 3.26 -8.38 7.19
C LEU A 46 3.63 -6.95 7.58
N ASP A 47 4.86 -6.50 7.30
CA ASP A 47 5.29 -5.13 7.56
C ASP A 47 4.60 -4.16 6.60
N LEU A 48 4.41 -4.56 5.33
CA LEU A 48 3.62 -3.78 4.37
C LEU A 48 2.17 -3.58 4.82
N ILE A 49 1.51 -4.64 5.30
CA ILE A 49 0.14 -4.55 5.83
C ILE A 49 0.08 -3.64 7.06
N ALA A 50 1.08 -3.73 7.94
CA ALA A 50 1.14 -2.91 9.16
C ALA A 50 1.45 -1.43 8.89
N ALA A 51 2.13 -1.12 7.80
CA ALA A 51 2.48 0.25 7.41
C ALA A 51 1.30 1.01 6.81
N VAL A 52 0.33 0.30 6.19
CA VAL A 52 -0.86 0.95 5.63
C VAL A 52 -1.67 1.61 6.77
N PRO A 53 -2.03 2.90 6.66
CA PRO A 53 -2.80 3.59 7.68
C PRO A 53 -4.13 2.89 7.98
N GLU A 54 -4.55 2.86 9.25
CA GLU A 54 -5.82 2.25 9.70
C GLU A 54 -7.08 2.83 9.01
N ALA A 55 -6.94 3.95 8.31
CA ALA A 55 -7.99 4.53 7.48
C ALA A 55 -8.33 3.68 6.24
N TYR A 56 -7.47 2.72 5.88
CA TYR A 56 -7.62 1.86 4.72
C TYR A 56 -7.74 0.39 5.13
N ASP A 57 -8.48 -0.37 4.33
CA ASP A 57 -8.68 -1.79 4.56
C ASP A 57 -7.80 -2.59 3.59
N VAL A 58 -6.91 -3.41 4.11
CA VAL A 58 -6.00 -4.24 3.32
C VAL A 58 -6.54 -5.65 3.26
N ASP A 59 -7.01 -6.04 2.08
CA ASP A 59 -7.42 -7.42 1.85
C ASP A 59 -6.19 -8.24 1.43
N SER A 60 -5.75 -9.10 2.34
CA SER A 60 -4.63 -10.03 2.13
C SER A 60 -5.03 -11.30 1.36
N ALA A 61 -6.26 -11.39 0.85
CA ALA A 61 -6.81 -12.57 0.21
C ALA A 61 -7.05 -12.36 -1.30
N SER A 62 -5.98 -12.20 -2.08
CA SER A 62 -6.03 -12.52 -3.51
C SER A 62 -4.73 -13.08 -4.06
#